data_AF-A0AAW1C740-F1
#
_entry.id   AF-A0AAW1C740-F1
#
_cell.length_a   1.000
_cell.length_b   1.000
_cell.length_c   1.000
_cell.angle_alpha   90.00
_cell.angle_beta   90.00
_cell.angle_gamma   90.00
#
_symmetry.space_group_name_H-M   'P 1'
#
loop_
_entity.id
_entity.type
_entity.pdbx_description
1 polymer ?
#
loop_
_entity_poly.entity_id
_entity_poly.type
_entity_poly.pdbx_seq_one_letter_code
_entity_poly.pdbx_strand_id
1 'polypeptide(L)'
;METFRDKTVDELKELQENLEEIERLALESDEVQDIQLQREMALATNRSLAEQNLKFQEPLETGRANLSDGYQELQKLIERCQEQKSKLEQFSAATKPDTLLDLLKVEGLKIEEESEMMAEKFLEGEVPLETFLEQFSTMRKLSHLRRALQLMGLSSQGPLEEHQSQWDMLPPLNQVPSPHFHINHPQVLDTHLFLQVIQYPSLKQETCLHPGTLGLHPEHHLLDQGIHSLLSGLHQ
;
A
#
# COMPACT_ATOMS: atom_id res chain seq x y z
N MET A 1 51.69 -28.62 31.59
CA MET A 1 52.30 -28.82 32.94
C MET A 1 53.52 -29.76 32.96
N GLU A 2 53.75 -30.58 31.93
CA GLU A 2 54.96 -31.43 31.85
C GLU A 2 56.25 -30.67 31.54
N THR A 3 56.13 -29.54 30.85
CA THR A 3 57.22 -28.70 30.34
C THR A 3 58.17 -28.12 31.38
N PHE A 4 57.77 -28.09 32.66
CA PHE A 4 58.58 -27.54 33.75
C PHE A 4 59.26 -28.62 34.61
N ARG A 5 58.91 -29.91 34.44
CA ARG A 5 59.42 -31.00 35.30
C ARG A 5 60.91 -31.29 35.11
N ASP A 6 61.43 -31.02 33.91
CA ASP A 6 62.81 -31.37 33.53
C ASP A 6 63.79 -30.18 33.63
N LYS A 7 63.35 -29.02 34.13
CA LYS A 7 64.15 -27.79 34.23
C LYS A 7 64.80 -27.63 35.62
N THR A 8 66.03 -27.14 35.65
CA THR A 8 66.75 -26.80 36.89
C THR A 8 66.29 -25.48 37.49
N VAL A 9 66.64 -25.22 38.76
CA VAL A 9 66.19 -24.02 39.50
C VAL A 9 66.72 -22.72 38.87
N ASP A 10 67.94 -22.73 38.33
CA ASP A 10 68.52 -21.54 37.70
C ASP A 10 67.87 -21.26 36.32
N GLU A 11 67.56 -22.31 35.55
CA GLU A 11 66.81 -22.19 34.28
C GLU A 11 65.36 -21.72 34.50
N LEU A 12 64.73 -22.12 35.61
CA LEU A 12 63.39 -21.64 35.99
C LEU A 12 63.40 -20.16 36.38
N LYS A 13 64.48 -19.67 37.02
CA LYS A 13 64.64 -18.24 37.34
C LYS A 13 64.87 -17.40 36.09
N GLU A 14 65.72 -17.87 35.18
CA GLU A 14 65.93 -17.20 33.90
C GLU A 14 64.64 -17.14 33.06
N LEU A 15 63.87 -18.22 33.08
CA LEU A 15 62.54 -18.29 32.47
C LEU A 15 61.54 -17.33 33.12
N GLN A 16 61.59 -17.18 34.45
CA GLN A 16 60.70 -16.27 35.19
C GLN A 16 60.96 -14.79 34.85
N GLU A 17 62.21 -14.44 34.56
CA GLU A 17 62.61 -13.09 34.16
C GLU A 17 62.38 -12.83 32.65
N ASN A 18 62.07 -13.88 31.86
CA ASN A 18 61.82 -13.78 30.43
C ASN A 18 60.30 -13.75 30.11
N LEU A 19 59.76 -12.53 30.06
CA LEU A 19 58.34 -12.28 29.78
C LEU A 19 57.87 -12.83 28.41
N GLU A 20 58.72 -12.76 27.38
CA GLU A 20 58.37 -13.20 26.02
C GLU A 20 58.21 -14.72 25.95
N GLU A 21 59.06 -15.43 26.68
CA GLU A 21 59.00 -16.88 26.82
C GLU A 21 57.77 -17.33 27.63
N ILE A 22 57.44 -16.60 28.69
CA ILE A 22 56.22 -16.83 29.49
C ILE A 22 54.95 -16.59 28.64
N GLU A 23 54.90 -15.49 27.88
CA GLU A 23 53.78 -15.17 27.00
C GLU A 23 53.60 -16.27 25.94
N ARG A 24 54.69 -16.75 25.33
CA ARG A 24 54.62 -17.83 24.37
C ARG A 24 54.09 -19.12 25.00
N LEU A 25 54.58 -19.52 26.17
CA LEU A 25 54.07 -20.70 26.88
C LEU A 25 52.59 -20.55 27.28
N ALA A 26 52.13 -19.33 27.58
CA ALA A 26 50.73 -19.06 27.82
C ALA A 26 49.88 -19.19 26.55
N LEU A 27 50.36 -18.69 25.41
CA LEU A 27 49.68 -18.84 24.11
C LEU A 27 49.66 -20.30 23.63
N GLU A 28 50.70 -21.07 23.94
CA GLU A 28 50.80 -22.51 23.63
C GLU A 28 50.05 -23.39 24.63
N SER A 29 49.48 -22.82 25.71
CA SER A 29 48.69 -23.59 26.66
C SER A 29 47.43 -24.16 26.02
N ASP A 30 47.08 -25.38 26.43
CA ASP A 30 45.91 -26.09 25.89
C ASP A 30 44.62 -25.28 26.09
N GLU A 31 44.50 -24.56 27.22
CA GLU A 31 43.35 -23.73 27.53
C GLU A 31 43.20 -22.53 26.58
N VAL A 32 44.31 -21.85 26.25
CA VAL A 32 44.28 -20.70 25.32
C VAL A 32 44.05 -21.17 23.89
N GLN A 33 44.63 -22.30 23.50
CA GLN A 33 44.40 -22.92 22.19
C GLN A 33 42.94 -23.37 22.01
N ASP A 34 42.32 -23.98 23.02
CA ASP A 34 40.91 -24.38 22.97
C ASP A 34 39.98 -23.16 22.83
N ILE A 35 40.23 -22.09 23.58
CA ILE A 35 39.46 -20.84 23.45
C ILE A 35 39.61 -20.23 22.05
N GLN A 36 40.84 -20.21 21.50
CA GLN A 36 41.08 -19.68 20.17
C GLN A 36 40.40 -20.53 19.09
N LEU A 37 40.42 -21.86 19.22
CA LEU A 37 39.68 -22.77 18.34
C LEU A 37 38.17 -22.54 18.40
N GLN A 38 37.60 -22.44 19.61
CA GLN A 38 36.17 -22.15 19.79
C GLN A 38 35.78 -20.81 19.17
N ARG A 39 36.63 -19.79 19.29
CA ARG A 39 36.45 -18.49 18.65
C ARG A 39 36.45 -18.61 17.12
N GLU A 40 37.39 -19.34 16.54
CA GLU A 40 37.45 -19.55 15.09
C GLU A 40 36.24 -20.31 14.57
N MET A 41 35.79 -21.34 15.30
CA MET A 41 34.55 -22.05 14.99
C MET A 41 33.32 -21.12 15.06
N ALA A 42 33.22 -20.29 16.09
CA ALA A 42 32.14 -19.31 16.22
C ALA A 42 32.16 -18.27 15.09
N LEU A 43 33.34 -17.79 14.69
CA LEU A 43 33.48 -16.87 13.56
C LEU A 43 33.10 -17.53 12.23
N ALA A 44 33.50 -18.78 12.01
CA ALA A 44 33.15 -19.53 10.81
C ALA A 44 31.63 -19.78 10.71
N THR A 45 30.99 -20.17 11.83
CA THR A 45 29.53 -20.36 11.88
C THR A 45 28.77 -19.06 11.68
N ASN A 46 29.18 -17.97 12.35
CA ASN A 46 28.59 -16.64 12.17
C ASN A 46 28.69 -16.17 10.71
N ARG A 47 29.87 -16.32 10.09
CA ARG A 47 30.09 -15.98 8.69
C ARG A 47 29.18 -16.79 7.77
N SER A 48 29.08 -18.11 7.98
CA SER A 48 28.19 -18.97 7.19
C SER A 48 26.72 -18.55 7.32
N LEU A 49 26.26 -18.21 8.53
CA LEU A 49 24.90 -17.71 8.78
C LEU A 49 24.67 -16.36 8.12
N ALA A 50 25.62 -15.43 8.20
CA ALA A 50 25.53 -14.13 7.55
C ALA A 50 25.44 -14.29 6.02
N GLU A 51 26.25 -15.15 5.43
CA GLU A 51 26.20 -15.47 4.00
C GLU A 51 24.87 -16.13 3.60
N GLN A 52 24.29 -16.99 4.43
CA GLN A 52 22.95 -17.55 4.20
C GLN A 52 21.86 -16.48 4.29
N ASN A 53 21.92 -15.59 5.30
CA ASN A 53 20.97 -14.50 5.47
C ASN A 53 20.98 -13.55 4.27
N LEU A 54 22.16 -13.22 3.76
CA LEU A 54 22.32 -12.38 2.56
C LEU A 54 21.69 -13.01 1.31
N LYS A 55 21.66 -14.34 1.19
CA LYS A 55 20.98 -15.01 0.07
C LYS A 55 19.47 -14.79 0.05
N PHE A 56 18.86 -14.52 1.21
CA PHE A 56 17.43 -14.22 1.28
C PHE A 56 17.10 -12.75 0.99
N GLN A 57 18.09 -11.86 0.96
CA GLN A 57 17.85 -10.43 0.76
C GLN A 57 17.19 -10.16 -0.60
N GLU A 58 17.80 -10.62 -1.70
CA GLU A 58 17.26 -10.36 -3.04
C GLU A 58 15.85 -10.95 -3.24
N PRO A 59 15.58 -12.23 -2.91
CA PRO A 59 14.23 -12.78 -3.05
C PRO A 59 13.17 -12.06 -2.20
N LEU A 60 13.53 -11.60 -1.00
CA LEU A 60 12.61 -10.85 -0.13
C LEU A 60 12.34 -9.44 -0.66
N GLU A 61 13.37 -8.75 -1.14
CA GLU A 61 13.23 -7.43 -1.75
C GLU A 61 12.40 -7.50 -3.03
N THR A 62 12.69 -8.46 -3.91
CA THR A 62 11.92 -8.74 -5.12
C THR A 62 10.48 -9.15 -4.80
N GLY A 63 10.28 -10.03 -3.81
CA GLY A 63 8.95 -10.43 -3.36
C GLY A 63 8.13 -9.24 -2.81
N ARG A 64 8.78 -8.35 -2.05
CA ARG A 64 8.15 -7.12 -1.52
C ARG A 64 7.80 -6.14 -2.63
N ALA A 65 8.68 -5.97 -3.62
CA ALA A 65 8.43 -5.11 -4.77
C ALA A 65 7.25 -5.63 -5.60
N ASN A 66 7.26 -6.92 -5.97
CA ASN A 66 6.17 -7.56 -6.72
C ASN A 66 4.82 -7.46 -5.98
N LEU A 67 4.83 -7.64 -4.66
CA LEU A 67 3.62 -7.50 -3.85
C LEU A 67 3.10 -6.05 -3.87
N SER A 68 3.99 -5.07 -3.72
CA SER A 68 3.66 -3.65 -3.82
C SER A 68 3.06 -3.31 -5.19
N ASP A 69 3.68 -3.79 -6.26
CA ASP A 69 3.21 -3.56 -7.64
C ASP A 69 1.82 -4.19 -7.84
N GLY A 70 1.61 -5.43 -7.37
CA GLY A 70 0.31 -6.09 -7.41
C GLY A 70 -0.78 -5.33 -6.65
N TYR A 71 -0.46 -4.76 -5.49
CA TYR A 71 -1.40 -3.90 -4.76
C TYR A 71 -1.73 -2.60 -5.49
N GLN A 72 -0.74 -1.97 -6.14
CA GLN A 72 -0.97 -0.77 -6.94
C GLN A 72 -1.85 -1.07 -8.16
N GLU A 73 -1.64 -2.20 -8.83
CA GLU A 73 -2.49 -2.64 -9.94
C GLU A 73 -3.91 -2.94 -9.49
N LEU A 74 -4.07 -3.63 -8.35
CA LEU A 74 -5.38 -3.90 -7.76
C LEU A 74 -6.13 -2.60 -7.46
N GLN A 75 -5.46 -1.60 -6.86
CA GLN A 75 -6.05 -0.30 -6.57
C GLN A 75 -6.55 0.40 -7.85
N LYS A 76 -5.73 0.42 -8.91
CA LYS A 76 -6.12 0.97 -10.22
C LYS A 76 -7.34 0.25 -10.80
N LEU A 77 -7.43 -1.06 -10.62
CA LEU A 77 -8.55 -1.86 -11.11
C LEU A 77 -9.84 -1.58 -10.32
N ILE A 78 -9.73 -1.41 -9.00
CA ILE A 78 -10.84 -1.03 -8.12
C ILE A 78 -11.39 0.33 -8.55
N GLU A 79 -10.53 1.34 -8.74
CA GLU A 79 -10.94 2.67 -9.18
C GLU A 79 -11.68 2.63 -10.53
N ARG A 80 -11.15 1.87 -11.50
CA ARG A 80 -11.79 1.67 -12.80
C ARG A 80 -13.16 0.99 -12.68
N CYS A 81 -13.27 -0.02 -11.81
CA CYS A 81 -14.51 -0.73 -11.58
C CYS A 81 -15.56 0.19 -10.95
N GLN A 82 -15.17 1.01 -9.96
CA GLN A 82 -16.04 2.01 -9.34
C GLN A 82 -16.50 3.06 -10.33
N GLU A 83 -15.62 3.55 -11.21
CA GLU A 83 -15.99 4.49 -12.27
C GLU A 83 -17.02 3.88 -13.23
N GLN A 84 -16.80 2.62 -13.65
CA GLN A 84 -17.75 1.91 -14.51
C GLN A 84 -19.09 1.66 -13.83
N LYS A 85 -19.09 1.29 -12.54
CA LYS A 85 -20.30 1.13 -11.73
C LYS A 85 -21.08 2.44 -11.65
N SER A 86 -20.41 3.55 -11.34
CA SER A 86 -21.04 4.88 -11.28
C SER A 86 -21.65 5.30 -12.62
N LYS A 87 -20.94 5.07 -13.74
CA LYS A 87 -21.50 5.32 -15.08
C LYS A 87 -22.75 4.47 -15.33
N LEU A 88 -22.69 3.18 -15.02
CA LEU A 88 -23.82 2.28 -15.19
C LEU A 88 -25.02 2.70 -14.33
N GLU A 89 -24.79 3.09 -13.08
CA GLU A 89 -25.82 3.61 -12.18
C GLU A 89 -26.48 4.87 -12.76
N GLN A 90 -25.70 5.82 -13.27
CA GLN A 90 -26.23 7.03 -13.93
C GLN A 90 -27.09 6.68 -15.15
N PHE A 91 -26.61 5.80 -16.03
CA PHE A 91 -27.39 5.34 -17.19
C PHE A 91 -28.66 4.61 -16.78
N SER A 92 -28.57 3.76 -15.75
CA SER A 92 -29.73 3.04 -15.25
C SER A 92 -30.76 4.01 -14.68
N ALA A 93 -30.34 5.00 -13.88
CA ALA A 93 -31.23 6.00 -13.28
C ALA A 93 -31.92 6.87 -14.34
N ALA A 94 -31.19 7.28 -15.39
CA ALA A 94 -31.73 8.04 -16.51
C ALA A 94 -32.70 7.22 -17.39
N THR A 95 -32.48 5.91 -17.48
CA THR A 95 -33.26 5.00 -18.34
C THR A 95 -34.35 4.26 -17.57
N LYS A 96 -34.53 4.57 -16.27
CA LYS A 96 -35.66 4.04 -15.49
C LYS A 96 -36.97 4.43 -16.17
N PRO A 97 -37.92 3.49 -16.34
CA PRO A 97 -39.21 3.77 -16.97
C PRO A 97 -39.92 4.98 -16.38
N ASP A 98 -39.87 5.14 -15.06
CA ASP A 98 -40.50 6.26 -14.36
C ASP A 98 -39.83 7.61 -14.73
N THR A 99 -38.48 7.66 -14.72
CA THR A 99 -37.72 8.84 -15.14
C THR A 99 -38.04 9.21 -16.60
N LEU A 100 -38.09 8.23 -17.50
CA LEU A 100 -38.41 8.46 -18.91
C LEU A 100 -39.85 8.94 -19.10
N LEU A 101 -40.80 8.39 -18.34
CA LEU A 101 -42.19 8.80 -18.37
C LEU A 101 -42.35 10.24 -17.85
N ASP A 102 -41.63 10.62 -16.81
CA ASP A 102 -41.64 11.99 -16.28
C ASP A 102 -40.99 12.98 -17.26
N LEU A 103 -39.88 12.61 -17.90
CA LEU A 103 -39.31 13.41 -18.99
C LEU A 103 -40.30 13.58 -20.15
N LEU A 104 -41.00 12.50 -20.54
CA LEU A 104 -42.04 12.56 -21.58
C LEU A 104 -43.19 13.50 -21.20
N LYS A 105 -43.60 13.53 -19.92
CA LYS A 105 -44.61 14.47 -19.40
C LYS A 105 -44.13 15.91 -19.53
N VAL A 106 -42.92 16.22 -19.05
CA VAL A 106 -42.34 17.57 -19.08
C VAL A 106 -42.23 18.07 -20.52
N GLU A 107 -41.67 17.25 -21.42
CA GLU A 107 -41.56 17.58 -22.84
C GLU A 107 -42.92 17.66 -23.54
N GLY A 108 -43.93 16.93 -23.04
CA GLY A 108 -45.32 17.03 -23.48
C GLY A 108 -45.96 18.36 -23.10
N LEU A 109 -45.75 18.84 -21.86
CA LEU A 109 -46.23 20.14 -21.41
C LEU A 109 -45.54 21.29 -22.16
N LYS A 110 -44.23 21.18 -22.38
CA LYS A 110 -43.46 22.18 -23.11
C LYS A 110 -43.98 22.39 -24.54
N ILE A 111 -44.23 21.31 -25.29
CA ILE A 111 -44.75 21.45 -26.66
C ILE A 111 -46.19 21.98 -26.69
N GLU A 112 -46.98 21.72 -25.65
CA GLU A 112 -48.33 22.29 -25.51
C GLU A 112 -48.26 23.80 -25.31
N GLU A 113 -47.43 24.26 -24.38
CA GLU A 113 -47.19 25.69 -24.10
C GLU A 113 -46.61 26.42 -25.33
N GLU A 114 -45.62 25.83 -26.01
CA GLU A 114 -45.08 26.39 -27.25
C GLU A 114 -46.17 26.49 -28.34
N SER A 115 -47.09 25.52 -28.40
CA SER A 115 -48.19 25.55 -29.37
C SER A 115 -49.22 26.63 -29.03
N GLU A 116 -49.45 26.89 -27.75
CA GLU A 116 -50.32 27.97 -27.26
C GLU A 116 -49.71 29.33 -27.59
N MET A 117 -48.43 29.55 -27.30
CA MET A 117 -47.71 30.77 -27.70
C MET A 117 -47.74 31.00 -29.21
N MET A 118 -47.63 29.95 -30.04
CA MET A 118 -47.74 30.06 -31.49
C MET A 118 -49.15 30.52 -31.91
N ALA A 119 -50.19 30.04 -31.24
CA ALA A 119 -51.56 30.46 -31.49
C ALA A 119 -51.79 31.93 -31.09
N GLU A 120 -51.27 32.36 -29.95
CA GLU A 120 -51.33 33.76 -29.50
C GLU A 120 -50.69 34.71 -30.51
N LYS A 121 -49.45 34.42 -30.93
CA LYS A 121 -48.74 35.22 -31.94
C LYS A 121 -49.48 35.33 -33.27
N PHE A 122 -50.15 34.25 -33.68
CA PHE A 122 -51.01 34.30 -34.87
C PHE A 122 -52.22 35.21 -34.67
N LEU A 123 -52.88 35.16 -33.52
CA LEU A 123 -54.01 36.04 -33.18
C LEU A 123 -53.62 37.51 -33.08
N GLU A 124 -52.38 37.80 -32.66
CA GLU A 124 -51.77 39.12 -32.63
C GLU A 124 -51.33 39.62 -34.02
N GLY A 125 -51.37 38.75 -35.03
CA GLY A 125 -50.98 39.06 -36.41
C GLY A 125 -49.47 39.05 -36.66
N GLU A 126 -48.67 38.52 -35.73
CA GLU A 126 -47.22 38.42 -35.88
C GLU A 126 -46.79 37.32 -36.86
N VAL A 127 -47.64 36.32 -37.07
CA VAL A 127 -47.35 35.13 -37.90
C VAL A 127 -48.34 35.04 -39.07
N PRO A 128 -47.87 34.87 -40.33
CA PRO A 128 -48.74 34.62 -41.48
C PRO A 128 -49.48 33.27 -41.39
N LEU A 129 -50.66 33.19 -42.00
CA LEU A 129 -51.53 32.00 -41.95
C LEU A 129 -50.82 30.72 -42.39
N GLU A 130 -50.07 30.77 -43.49
CA GLU A 130 -49.38 29.63 -44.07
C GLU A 130 -48.33 29.05 -43.12
N THR A 131 -47.55 29.91 -42.46
CA THR A 131 -46.56 29.52 -41.45
C THR A 131 -47.22 28.96 -40.21
N PHE A 132 -48.32 29.58 -39.76
CA PHE A 132 -49.09 29.09 -38.63
C PHE A 132 -49.61 27.66 -38.89
N LEU A 133 -50.25 27.42 -40.04
CA LEU A 133 -50.82 26.10 -40.37
C LEU A 133 -49.74 25.01 -40.44
N GLU A 134 -48.54 25.32 -40.95
CA GLU A 134 -47.42 24.38 -41.00
C GLU A 134 -46.88 24.06 -39.59
N GLN A 135 -46.56 25.08 -38.79
CA GLN A 135 -45.91 24.89 -37.49
C GLN A 135 -46.88 24.43 -36.39
N PHE A 136 -48.06 25.06 -36.29
CA PHE A 136 -49.03 24.70 -35.28
C PHE A 136 -49.54 23.26 -35.47
N SER A 137 -49.83 22.86 -36.72
CA SER A 137 -50.32 21.50 -36.96
C SER A 137 -49.27 20.43 -36.64
N THR A 138 -47.98 20.70 -36.86
CA THR A 138 -46.89 19.78 -36.51
C THR A 138 -46.70 19.69 -35.00
N MET A 139 -46.74 20.82 -34.28
CA MET A 139 -46.65 20.87 -32.82
C MET A 139 -47.84 20.16 -32.15
N ARG A 140 -49.07 20.41 -32.61
CA ARG A 140 -50.28 19.74 -32.09
C ARG A 140 -50.25 18.24 -32.33
N LYS A 141 -49.81 17.79 -33.51
CA LYS A 141 -49.62 16.35 -33.79
C LYS A 141 -48.62 15.73 -32.82
N LEU A 142 -47.49 16.39 -32.56
CA LEU A 142 -46.47 15.91 -31.63
C LEU A 142 -46.99 15.88 -30.17
N SER A 143 -47.68 16.93 -29.72
CA SER A 143 -48.32 16.98 -28.39
C SER A 143 -49.28 15.81 -28.19
N HIS A 144 -50.20 15.60 -29.14
CA HIS A 144 -51.18 14.51 -29.07
C HIS A 144 -50.52 13.12 -29.07
N LEU A 145 -49.46 12.93 -29.87
CA LEU A 145 -48.71 11.67 -29.89
C LEU A 145 -48.03 11.40 -28.53
N ARG A 146 -47.36 12.40 -27.94
CA ARG A 146 -46.73 12.29 -26.62
C ARG A 146 -47.75 11.99 -25.52
N ARG A 147 -48.92 12.64 -25.55
CA ARG A 147 -50.03 12.37 -24.62
C ARG A 147 -50.56 10.94 -24.74
N ALA A 148 -50.72 10.43 -25.95
CA ALA A 148 -51.15 9.05 -26.16
C ALA A 148 -50.14 8.03 -25.61
N LEU A 149 -48.85 8.26 -25.85
CA LEU A 149 -47.76 7.43 -25.31
C LEU A 149 -47.70 7.48 -23.77
N GLN A 150 -47.88 8.66 -23.17
CA GLN A 150 -47.95 8.81 -21.72
C GLN A 150 -49.10 8.02 -21.09
N LEU A 151 -50.30 8.09 -21.67
CA LEU A 151 -51.47 7.34 -21.18
C LEU A 151 -51.27 5.82 -21.27
N MET A 152 -50.59 5.36 -22.33
CA MET A 152 -50.22 3.96 -22.48
C MET A 152 -49.21 3.54 -21.40
N GLY A 153 -48.17 4.34 -21.14
CA GLY A 153 -47.13 4.04 -20.15
C GLY A 153 -47.64 4.00 -18.71
N LEU A 154 -48.58 4.89 -18.34
CA LEU A 154 -49.22 4.89 -17.02
C LEU A 154 -50.09 3.64 -16.77
N SER A 155 -50.62 3.03 -17.84
CA SER A 155 -51.46 1.83 -17.73
C SER A 155 -50.64 0.55 -17.53
N SER A 156 -49.33 0.59 -17.78
CA SER A 156 -48.42 -0.58 -17.67
C SER A 156 -47.64 -0.66 -16.35
N GLN A 157 -47.70 0.35 -15.47
CA GLN A 157 -47.02 0.34 -14.17
C GLN A 157 -47.78 -0.54 -13.15
N GLY A 158 -47.53 -1.85 -13.16
CA GLY A 158 -47.79 -2.75 -12.02
C GLY A 158 -46.64 -2.68 -10.98
N PRO A 159 -46.79 -3.26 -9.78
CA PRO A 159 -45.81 -3.11 -8.70
C PRO A 159 -44.45 -3.68 -9.13
N LEU A 160 -43.43 -2.81 -9.21
CA LEU A 160 -42.06 -3.19 -9.52
C LEU A 160 -41.35 -3.55 -8.21
N GLU A 161 -41.05 -4.83 -8.02
CA GLU A 161 -40.19 -5.29 -6.94
C GLU A 161 -38.76 -4.75 -7.14
N GLU A 162 -38.22 -4.10 -6.10
CA GLU A 162 -36.81 -3.72 -6.02
C GLU A 162 -35.96 -4.99 -5.98
N HIS A 163 -35.50 -5.43 -7.16
CA HIS A 163 -34.53 -6.50 -7.23
C HIS A 163 -33.15 -5.94 -6.87
N GLN A 164 -32.83 -5.97 -5.58
CA GLN A 164 -31.50 -5.69 -5.06
C GLN A 164 -30.48 -6.53 -5.82
N SER A 165 -29.58 -5.87 -6.54
CA SER A 165 -28.61 -6.53 -7.39
C SER A 165 -27.50 -7.14 -6.52
N GLN A 166 -27.10 -8.37 -6.85
CA GLN A 166 -26.03 -9.16 -6.21
C GLN A 166 -24.69 -8.39 -6.05
N TRP A 167 -24.51 -7.29 -6.77
CA TRP A 167 -23.37 -6.37 -6.72
C TRP A 167 -23.27 -5.52 -5.44
N ASP A 168 -24.34 -5.45 -4.63
CA ASP A 168 -24.30 -4.79 -3.31
C ASP A 168 -23.69 -5.68 -2.21
N MET A 169 -23.39 -6.95 -2.52
CA MET A 169 -22.77 -7.91 -1.60
C MET A 169 -21.23 -7.94 -1.69
N LEU A 170 -20.61 -7.07 -2.49
CA LEU A 170 -19.14 -6.97 -2.48
C LEU A 170 -18.69 -6.41 -1.13
N PRO A 171 -17.91 -7.17 -0.34
CA PRO A 171 -17.49 -6.74 0.98
C PRO A 171 -16.69 -5.44 0.87
N PRO A 172 -16.71 -4.57 1.91
CA PRO A 172 -15.90 -3.37 1.92
C PRO A 172 -14.42 -3.79 1.83
N LEU A 173 -13.75 -3.48 0.73
CA LEU A 173 -12.34 -3.84 0.48
C LEU A 173 -11.34 -3.04 1.34
N ASN A 174 -11.81 -2.31 2.36
CA ASN A 174 -10.98 -1.53 3.30
C ASN A 174 -10.16 -2.38 4.28
N GLN A 175 -10.04 -3.69 4.07
CA GLN A 175 -9.14 -4.54 4.82
C GLN A 175 -8.27 -5.33 3.86
N VAL A 176 -7.37 -4.62 3.17
CA VAL A 176 -6.11 -5.25 2.79
C VAL A 176 -5.31 -5.36 4.09
N PRO A 177 -5.09 -6.55 4.66
CA PRO A 177 -4.23 -6.69 5.82
C PRO A 177 -2.85 -6.20 5.40
N SER A 178 -2.32 -5.22 6.13
CA SER A 178 -0.90 -4.87 6.00
C SER A 178 -0.10 -6.16 6.15
N PRO A 179 0.84 -6.50 5.23
CA PRO A 179 1.57 -7.75 5.33
C PRO A 179 2.42 -7.70 6.61
N HIS A 180 1.91 -8.32 7.68
CA HIS A 180 2.69 -8.63 8.86
C HIS A 180 3.67 -9.73 8.46
N PHE A 181 4.87 -9.32 8.05
CA PHE A 181 5.99 -10.23 7.87
C PHE A 181 6.38 -10.77 9.25
N HIS A 182 5.79 -11.89 9.66
CA HIS A 182 6.38 -12.73 10.70
C HIS A 182 7.62 -13.38 10.10
N ILE A 183 8.76 -12.70 10.29
CA ILE A 183 10.07 -13.32 10.15
C ILE A 183 10.11 -14.40 11.22
N ASN A 184 9.99 -15.66 10.80
CA ASN A 184 10.33 -16.79 11.65
C ASN A 184 11.80 -16.61 12.03
N HIS A 185 12.03 -16.14 13.25
CA HIS A 185 13.34 -16.19 13.85
C HIS A 185 13.71 -17.68 13.89
N PRO A 186 14.77 -18.14 13.21
CA PRO A 186 15.27 -19.48 13.46
C PRO A 186 15.57 -19.53 14.95
N GLN A 187 15.14 -20.60 15.63
CA GLN A 187 15.57 -20.87 16.99
C GLN A 187 17.08 -20.95 16.99
N VAL A 188 17.74 -19.83 17.29
CA VAL A 188 19.15 -19.78 17.60
C VAL A 188 19.25 -20.47 18.94
N LEU A 189 19.46 -21.78 18.93
CA LEU A 189 20.09 -22.43 20.06
C LEU A 189 21.40 -21.67 20.30
N ASP A 190 21.51 -21.13 21.51
CA ASP A 190 22.63 -20.39 22.08
C ASP A 190 22.87 -18.96 21.59
N THR A 191 21.88 -18.09 21.85
CA THR A 191 22.09 -16.63 21.98
C THR A 191 23.13 -16.25 23.04
N HIS A 192 23.55 -17.19 23.91
CA HIS A 192 24.54 -16.94 24.95
C HIS A 192 25.96 -16.75 24.39
N LEU A 193 26.29 -17.34 23.23
CA LEU A 193 27.59 -17.15 22.59
C LEU A 193 27.61 -15.90 21.68
N PHE A 194 26.45 -15.54 21.11
CA PHE A 194 26.33 -14.39 20.20
C PHE A 194 26.44 -13.04 20.94
N LEU A 195 25.98 -12.96 22.19
CA LEU A 195 26.10 -11.75 23.00
C LEU A 195 27.48 -11.58 23.66
N GLN A 196 28.26 -12.65 23.80
CA GLN A 196 29.61 -12.56 24.39
C GLN A 196 30.65 -11.96 23.42
N VAL A 197 30.39 -11.98 22.10
CA VAL A 197 31.27 -11.37 21.09
C VAL A 197 31.09 -9.85 20.98
N ILE A 198 29.93 -9.31 21.39
CA ILE A 198 29.65 -7.87 21.31
C ILE A 198 30.29 -7.08 22.47
N GLN A 199 30.85 -7.77 23.48
CA GLN A 199 31.39 -7.12 24.67
C GLN A 199 32.91 -7.19 24.77
N TYR A 200 33.62 -6.67 23.76
CA TYR A 200 34.97 -6.13 23.93
C TYR A 200 35.06 -4.73 23.30
N PRO A 201 35.45 -3.70 24.07
CA PRO A 201 35.63 -2.35 23.55
C PRO A 201 37.02 -2.18 22.93
N SER A 202 37.08 -1.33 21.91
CA SER A 202 38.28 -0.75 21.29
C SER A 202 39.11 -1.63 20.37
N LEU A 203 38.89 -1.48 19.07
CA LEU A 203 39.98 -1.23 18.11
C LEU A 203 39.41 -0.35 17.00
N LYS A 204 39.98 0.85 16.89
CA LYS A 204 39.67 1.90 15.91
C LYS A 204 39.61 1.28 14.50
N GLN A 205 38.47 1.34 13.84
CA GLN A 205 38.42 1.21 12.40
C GLN A 205 38.54 2.60 11.78
N GLU A 206 39.69 2.80 11.15
CA GLU A 206 39.97 3.91 10.27
C GLU A 206 38.91 4.00 9.17
N THR A 207 38.46 5.22 8.97
CA THR A 207 37.56 5.67 7.92
C THR A 207 38.14 5.39 6.53
N CYS A 208 37.58 4.43 5.80
CA CYS A 208 37.62 4.47 4.33
C CYS A 208 36.45 5.34 3.84
N LEU A 209 36.68 6.65 3.73
CA LEU A 209 35.83 7.54 2.95
C LEU A 209 36.70 8.16 1.85
N HIS A 210 36.47 7.72 0.60
CA HIS A 210 36.88 8.49 -0.56
C HIS A 210 35.89 9.65 -0.76
N PRO A 211 36.35 10.85 -1.14
CA PRO A 211 35.52 12.03 -1.26
C PRO A 211 34.92 12.13 -2.68
N GLY A 212 33.63 12.41 -2.79
CA GLY A 212 33.02 12.66 -4.10
C GLY A 212 31.53 12.99 -4.07
N THR A 213 31.25 14.30 -4.12
CA THR A 213 29.99 14.92 -4.60
C THR A 213 28.86 15.08 -3.58
N LEU A 214 28.99 16.11 -2.75
CA LEU A 214 27.86 16.81 -2.12
C LEU A 214 27.12 17.63 -3.19
N GLY A 215 25.95 17.15 -3.61
CA GLY A 215 24.88 17.98 -4.17
C GLY A 215 23.90 18.31 -3.05
N LEU A 216 23.94 19.55 -2.57
CA LEU A 216 22.99 20.09 -1.60
C LEU A 216 21.67 20.44 -2.31
N HIS A 217 20.55 19.92 -1.81
CA HIS A 217 19.31 20.69 -1.72
C HIS A 217 18.48 20.22 -0.52
N PRO A 218 17.93 21.15 0.30
CA PRO A 218 17.27 20.83 1.56
C PRO A 218 15.78 20.55 1.32
N GLU A 219 15.16 19.72 2.16
CA GLU A 219 13.81 19.86 2.74
C GLU A 219 13.59 18.68 3.70
N HIS A 220 13.14 18.96 4.93
CA HIS A 220 12.45 18.09 5.91
C HIS A 220 12.77 18.50 7.36
N HIS A 221 12.56 19.77 7.69
CA HIS A 221 12.11 20.13 9.02
C HIS A 221 10.59 19.99 9.03
N LEU A 222 10.03 18.89 9.54
CA LEU A 222 8.63 18.82 10.01
C LEU A 222 8.20 17.51 10.71
N LEU A 223 9.09 16.55 10.96
CA LEU A 223 8.70 15.26 11.58
C LEU A 223 9.07 15.09 13.06
N ASP A 224 9.64 16.11 13.70
CA ASP A 224 10.16 15.98 15.08
C ASP A 224 9.19 16.49 16.17
N GLN A 225 7.99 16.96 15.81
CA GLN A 225 6.96 17.36 16.79
C GLN A 225 5.91 16.27 17.09
N GLY A 226 5.89 15.16 16.34
CA GLY A 226 4.90 14.09 16.54
C GLY A 226 5.20 13.15 17.71
N ILE A 227 6.48 12.94 18.03
CA ILE A 227 6.89 11.84 18.93
C ILE A 227 6.76 12.20 20.41
N HIS A 228 6.78 13.49 20.77
CA HIS A 228 6.62 13.93 22.15
C HIS A 228 5.18 13.87 22.70
N SER A 229 4.16 13.76 21.83
CA SER A 229 2.75 13.75 22.25
C SER A 229 2.22 12.36 22.66
N LEU A 230 2.90 11.28 22.29
CA LEU A 230 2.44 9.90 22.55
C LEU A 230 2.93 9.30 23.88
N LEU A 231 3.88 9.96 24.58
CA LEU A 231 4.44 9.46 25.84
C LEU A 231 3.83 10.09 27.11
N SER A 232 2.91 11.05 27.00
CA SER A 232 2.24 11.67 28.16
C SER A 232 0.87 11.09 28.51
N GLY A 233 0.38 10.09 27.77
CA GLY A 233 -0.97 9.51 27.96
C GLY A 233 -1.02 8.21 28.78
N LEU A 234 0.11 7.73 29.32
CA LEU A 234 0.23 6.39 29.91
C LEU A 234 0.53 6.41 31.42
N HIS A 235 0.04 7.42 32.14
CA HIS A 235 0.14 7.47 33.61
C HIS A 235 -1.06 8.15 34.31
N GLN A 236 -2.29 7.83 33.91
CA GLN A 236 -3.45 8.09 34.75
C GLN A 236 -4.41 6.90 34.77
#